data_AF-A0A6V7NKH9-F1
#
_entry.id   AF-A0A6V7NKH9-F1
#
_cell.length_a   1.000
_cell.length_b   1.000
_cell.length_c   1.000
_cell.angle_alpha   90.00
_cell.angle_beta   90.00
_cell.angle_gamma   90.00
#
_symmetry.space_group_name_H-M   'P 1'
#
loop_
_entity.id
_entity.type
_entity.pdbx_description
1 polymer ?
#
loop_
_entity_poly.entity_id
_entity_poly.type
_entity_poly.pdbx_seq_one_letter_code
_entity_poly.pdbx_strand_id
1 'polypeptide(L)'
;MLTKFETKSNRVKGLSFHSKRPWILASLHSGVIQLWDYRMGTLIDRFDEHDGPVRGVHFHKTQPLFVSGGDDYKIKVWNYKTHRCLFTLLGHLDYIRTVQFHDEYPWIVSASDDQTIRIWNWQSRTCISVLTGHNHYVMCASFHPKEDLVVSASLDQTVRVWDIGALRKKTVSPADDMLKLSQMNADLFGELMWLLNMYWKVTIVASIGLLSTPPCLLLYLELMTGK
;
A
#
# COMPACT_ATOMS: atom_id res chain seq x y z
N MET A 1 21.76 2.39 -24.59
CA MET A 1 20.69 3.32 -24.20
C MET A 1 19.86 2.64 -23.11
N LEU A 2 19.72 3.24 -21.92
CA LEU A 2 19.10 2.61 -20.74
C LEU A 2 17.57 2.85 -20.61
N THR A 3 16.97 3.59 -21.55
CA THR A 3 15.52 3.86 -21.58
C THR A 3 14.75 2.58 -21.88
N LYS A 4 13.80 2.22 -21.00
CA LYS A 4 12.98 0.99 -21.13
C LYS A 4 11.56 1.25 -21.67
N PHE A 5 11.03 2.45 -21.51
CA PHE A 5 9.71 2.86 -21.96
C PHE A 5 9.65 4.37 -22.10
N GLU A 6 9.01 4.87 -23.16
CA GLU A 6 8.71 6.28 -23.37
C GLU A 6 7.39 6.43 -24.13
N THR A 7 6.68 7.52 -23.88
CA THR A 7 5.44 7.87 -24.58
C THR A 7 5.27 9.39 -24.61
N LYS A 8 4.61 9.90 -25.64
CA LYS A 8 4.28 11.33 -25.75
C LYS A 8 2.89 11.56 -25.15
N SER A 9 2.77 12.58 -24.30
CA SER A 9 1.51 12.97 -23.66
C SER A 9 1.53 14.46 -23.30
N ASN A 10 0.41 14.96 -22.77
CA ASN A 10 0.40 16.22 -22.03
C ASN A 10 1.41 16.17 -20.88
N ARG A 11 1.81 17.34 -20.36
CA ARG A 11 2.78 17.43 -19.27
C ARG A 11 2.41 16.49 -18.12
N VAL A 12 3.27 15.51 -17.85
CA VAL A 12 3.14 14.57 -16.73
C VAL A 12 3.44 15.32 -15.43
N LYS A 13 2.65 15.07 -14.40
CA LYS A 13 2.72 15.76 -13.11
C LYS A 13 3.06 14.81 -11.96
N GLY A 14 2.51 13.60 -11.99
CA GLY A 14 2.74 12.57 -10.98
C GLY A 14 2.92 11.20 -11.61
N LEU A 15 3.68 10.35 -10.93
CA LEU A 15 3.96 8.97 -11.33
C LEU A 15 3.85 8.05 -10.12
N SER A 16 3.35 6.83 -10.34
CA SER A 16 3.35 5.78 -9.32
C SER A 16 3.59 4.42 -9.96
N PHE A 17 4.56 3.67 -9.44
CA PHE A 17 4.72 2.26 -9.79
C PHE A 17 3.69 1.40 -9.08
N HIS A 18 3.18 0.39 -9.77
CA HIS A 18 2.46 -0.69 -9.12
C HIS A 18 3.45 -1.61 -8.39
N SER A 19 3.10 -2.07 -7.19
CA SER A 19 3.99 -2.89 -6.33
C SER A 19 4.44 -4.24 -6.94
N LYS A 20 3.56 -4.89 -7.72
CA LYS A 20 3.79 -6.23 -8.28
C LYS A 20 3.77 -6.31 -9.81
N ARG A 21 2.97 -5.46 -10.47
CA ARG A 21 2.75 -5.52 -11.93
C ARG A 21 3.71 -4.56 -12.63
N PRO A 22 4.07 -4.80 -13.91
CA PRO A 22 4.92 -3.89 -14.69
C PRO A 22 4.14 -2.65 -15.14
N TRP A 23 3.44 -2.01 -14.20
CA TRP A 23 2.53 -0.92 -14.48
C TRP A 23 2.99 0.38 -13.82
N ILE A 24 2.69 1.48 -14.51
CA ILE A 24 2.79 2.82 -13.95
C ILE A 24 1.47 3.56 -14.11
N LEU A 25 1.12 4.36 -13.11
CA LEU A 25 0.17 5.45 -13.28
C LEU A 25 0.95 6.71 -13.65
N ALA A 26 0.41 7.47 -14.60
CA ALA A 26 0.89 8.79 -14.97
C ALA A 26 -0.28 9.77 -14.89
N SER A 27 -0.23 10.72 -13.95
CA SER A 27 -1.22 11.79 -13.86
C SER A 27 -0.78 12.99 -14.68
N LEU A 28 -1.71 13.54 -15.46
CA LEU A 28 -1.40 14.57 -16.45
C LEU A 28 -1.93 15.95 -16.03
N HIS A 29 -1.34 16.98 -16.63
CA HIS A 29 -1.81 18.35 -16.50
C HIS A 29 -3.24 18.55 -17.06
N SER A 30 -3.71 17.66 -17.94
CA SER A 30 -5.06 17.73 -18.50
C SER A 30 -6.16 17.17 -17.59
N GLY A 31 -5.83 16.63 -16.43
CA GLY A 31 -6.80 15.97 -15.53
C GLY A 31 -6.91 14.46 -15.69
N VAL A 32 -6.51 13.95 -16.85
CA VAL A 32 -6.46 12.53 -17.15
C VAL A 32 -5.35 11.83 -16.36
N ILE A 33 -5.65 10.65 -15.84
CA ILE A 33 -4.68 9.69 -15.30
C ILE A 33 -4.60 8.51 -16.26
N GLN A 34 -3.39 8.13 -16.65
CA GLN A 34 -3.14 7.01 -17.56
C GLN A 34 -2.52 5.85 -16.81
N LEU A 35 -2.98 4.64 -17.09
CA LEU A 35 -2.36 3.39 -16.63
C LEU A 35 -1.63 2.73 -17.80
N TRP A 36 -0.34 2.51 -17.66
CA TRP A 36 0.51 1.94 -18.71
C TRP A 36 1.17 0.64 -18.27
N ASP A 37 1.30 -0.33 -19.19
CA ASP A 37 2.27 -1.40 -19.08
C ASP A 37 3.60 -0.95 -19.69
N TYR A 38 4.61 -0.71 -18.85
CA TYR A 38 5.90 -0.19 -19.34
C TYR A 38 6.79 -1.28 -19.97
N ARG A 39 6.44 -2.57 -19.85
CA ARG A 39 7.19 -3.64 -20.55
C ARG A 39 6.67 -3.84 -21.96
N MET A 40 5.35 -3.75 -22.14
CA MET A 40 4.71 -3.87 -23.45
C MET A 40 4.60 -2.55 -24.20
N GLY A 41 4.71 -1.42 -23.49
CA GLY A 41 4.52 -0.09 -24.05
C GLY A 41 3.06 0.23 -24.37
N THR A 42 2.11 -0.45 -23.71
CA THR A 42 0.68 -0.35 -24.00
C THR A 42 -0.04 0.50 -22.96
N LEU A 43 -0.93 1.36 -23.45
CA LEU A 43 -1.88 2.05 -22.59
C LEU A 43 -2.97 1.05 -22.20
N ILE A 44 -3.09 0.77 -20.90
CA ILE A 44 -4.09 -0.14 -20.35
C ILE A 44 -5.41 0.60 -20.17
N ASP A 45 -5.37 1.81 -19.58
CA ASP A 45 -6.59 2.53 -19.23
C ASP A 45 -6.40 4.05 -19.05
N ARG A 46 -7.52 4.80 -19.07
CA ARG A 46 -7.60 6.24 -18.81
C ARG A 46 -8.71 6.54 -17.81
N PHE A 47 -8.39 7.36 -16.82
CA PHE A 47 -9.33 7.85 -15.80
C PHE A 47 -9.44 9.37 -15.93
N ASP A 48 -10.64 9.86 -16.24
CA ASP A 48 -10.86 11.25 -16.66
C ASP A 48 -12.09 11.83 -15.94
N GLU A 49 -11.96 12.05 -14.63
CA GLU A 49 -13.02 12.69 -13.83
C GLU A 49 -12.53 13.90 -13.00
N HIS A 50 -11.25 14.25 -13.08
CA HIS A 50 -10.73 15.45 -12.44
C HIS A 50 -10.90 16.65 -13.38
N ASP A 51 -11.22 17.81 -12.81
CA ASP A 51 -11.25 19.07 -13.56
C ASP A 51 -9.91 19.81 -13.40
N GLY A 52 -9.11 19.84 -14.45
CA GLY A 52 -7.78 20.43 -14.42
C GLY A 52 -6.68 19.50 -13.86
N PRO A 53 -5.47 20.02 -13.61
CA PRO A 53 -4.27 19.19 -13.41
C PRO A 53 -4.36 18.20 -12.23
N VAL A 54 -3.90 16.96 -12.45
CA VAL A 54 -3.74 15.97 -11.36
C VAL A 54 -2.28 15.85 -10.98
N ARG A 55 -1.94 16.24 -9.75
CA ARG A 55 -0.53 16.33 -9.30
C ARG A 55 -0.08 15.11 -8.54
N GLY A 56 -0.93 14.60 -7.65
CA GLY A 56 -0.64 13.41 -6.88
C GLY A 56 -1.34 12.19 -7.46
N VAL A 57 -0.62 11.08 -7.55
CA VAL A 57 -1.19 9.75 -7.83
C VAL A 57 -0.39 8.70 -7.07
N HIS A 58 -1.06 7.72 -6.46
CA HIS A 58 -0.38 6.65 -5.72
C HIS A 58 -1.18 5.36 -5.72
N PHE A 59 -0.53 4.23 -6.05
CA PHE A 59 -1.13 2.91 -5.89
C PHE A 59 -1.27 2.53 -4.42
N HIS A 60 -2.31 1.80 -4.09
CA HIS A 60 -2.35 1.06 -2.84
C HIS A 60 -1.43 -0.17 -2.94
N LYS A 61 -0.70 -0.50 -1.87
CA LYS A 61 0.31 -1.57 -1.86
C LYS A 61 -0.27 -2.95 -2.18
N THR A 62 -1.42 -3.27 -1.58
CA THR A 62 -2.09 -4.59 -1.68
C THR A 62 -3.47 -4.57 -2.35
N GLN A 63 -4.35 -3.65 -1.97
CA GLN A 63 -5.70 -3.53 -2.53
C GLN A 63 -5.70 -3.06 -3.99
N PRO A 64 -6.74 -3.38 -4.79
CA PRO A 64 -6.84 -2.97 -6.19
C PRO A 64 -7.23 -1.50 -6.36
N LEU A 65 -6.58 -0.62 -5.59
CA LEU A 65 -6.90 0.78 -5.47
C LEU A 65 -5.74 1.66 -5.91
N PHE A 66 -6.07 2.86 -6.37
CA PHE A 66 -5.14 3.98 -6.41
C PHE A 66 -5.87 5.25 -5.96
N VAL A 67 -5.10 6.25 -5.54
CA VAL A 67 -5.61 7.56 -5.12
C VAL A 67 -5.01 8.62 -6.02
N SER A 68 -5.78 9.66 -6.30
CA SER A 68 -5.32 10.87 -7.00
C SER A 68 -5.76 12.14 -6.30
N GLY A 69 -4.98 13.21 -6.47
CA GLY A 69 -5.27 14.54 -5.96
C GLY A 69 -5.04 15.59 -7.04
N GLY A 70 -6.03 16.46 -7.25
CA GLY A 70 -6.04 17.43 -8.35
C GLY A 70 -6.16 18.88 -7.92
N ASP A 71 -6.05 19.75 -8.92
CA ASP A 71 -6.28 21.19 -8.81
C ASP A 71 -7.78 21.54 -8.69
N ASP A 72 -8.67 20.55 -8.79
CA ASP A 72 -10.10 20.65 -8.43
C ASP A 72 -10.37 20.46 -6.93
N TYR A 73 -9.31 20.41 -6.11
CA TYR A 73 -9.34 20.25 -4.66
C TYR A 73 -9.92 18.90 -4.20
N LYS A 74 -10.09 17.95 -5.12
CA LYS A 74 -10.66 16.63 -4.85
C LYS A 74 -9.56 15.60 -4.68
N ILE A 75 -9.75 14.72 -3.71
CA ILE A 75 -9.00 13.46 -3.63
C ILE A 75 -9.94 12.36 -4.09
N LYS A 76 -9.62 11.67 -5.18
CA LYS A 76 -10.42 10.56 -5.70
C LYS A 76 -9.75 9.23 -5.38
N VAL A 77 -10.54 8.26 -4.92
CA VAL A 77 -10.10 6.88 -4.72
C VAL A 77 -10.75 6.01 -5.78
N TRP A 78 -9.93 5.26 -6.49
CA TRP A 78 -10.30 4.52 -7.68
C TRP A 78 -10.08 3.04 -7.49
N ASN A 79 -10.82 2.23 -8.24
CA ASN A 79 -10.52 0.81 -8.37
C ASN A 79 -10.12 0.51 -9.81
N TYR A 80 -8.86 0.12 -10.01
CA TYR A 80 -8.31 -0.14 -11.35
C TYR A 80 -8.77 -1.46 -11.98
N LYS A 81 -9.45 -2.34 -11.21
CA LYS A 81 -10.07 -3.56 -11.76
C LYS A 81 -11.50 -3.32 -12.25
N THR A 82 -12.21 -2.40 -11.62
CA THR A 82 -13.59 -2.05 -11.99
C THR A 82 -13.66 -0.75 -12.80
N HIS A 83 -12.50 -0.15 -13.14
CA HIS A 83 -12.38 0.99 -14.04
C HIS A 83 -13.24 2.20 -13.66
N ARG A 84 -13.39 2.50 -12.35
CA ARG A 84 -14.24 3.61 -11.89
C ARG A 84 -13.72 4.28 -10.63
N CYS A 85 -14.08 5.56 -10.47
CA CYS A 85 -13.97 6.25 -9.20
C CYS A 85 -14.95 5.64 -8.20
N LEU A 86 -14.46 5.25 -7.02
CA LEU A 86 -15.30 4.68 -5.95
C LEU A 86 -15.96 5.78 -5.12
N PHE A 87 -15.18 6.79 -4.75
CA PHE A 87 -15.64 7.94 -3.97
C PHE A 87 -14.62 9.08 -4.03
N THR A 88 -15.08 10.27 -3.65
CA THR A 88 -14.26 11.48 -3.53
C THR A 88 -14.20 11.91 -2.07
N LEU A 89 -13.01 12.26 -1.59
CA LEU A 89 -12.80 12.90 -0.29
C LEU A 89 -12.69 14.40 -0.53
N LEU A 90 -13.49 15.16 0.21
CA LEU A 90 -13.61 16.61 0.11
C LEU A 90 -13.16 17.25 1.43
N GLY A 91 -12.51 18.41 1.34
CA GLY A 91 -12.19 19.20 2.52
C GLY A 91 -11.00 20.13 2.35
N HIS A 92 -10.07 19.84 1.44
CA HIS A 92 -9.05 20.81 1.04
C HIS A 92 -9.70 22.02 0.36
N LEU A 93 -9.08 23.18 0.53
CA LEU A 93 -9.59 24.47 0.06
C LEU A 93 -8.79 25.05 -1.12
N ASP A 94 -7.74 24.36 -1.53
CA ASP A 94 -6.87 24.74 -2.65
C ASP A 94 -6.17 23.51 -3.24
N TYR A 95 -5.34 23.70 -4.28
CA TYR A 95 -4.71 22.66 -5.08
C TYR A 95 -4.03 21.58 -4.24
N ILE A 96 -4.31 20.32 -4.54
CA ILE A 96 -3.67 19.18 -3.88
C ILE A 96 -2.36 18.88 -4.59
N ARG A 97 -1.26 18.92 -3.84
CA ARG A 97 0.10 18.72 -4.37
C ARG A 97 0.53 17.26 -4.35
N THR A 98 0.24 16.57 -3.26
CA THR A 98 0.58 15.15 -3.08
C THR A 98 -0.58 14.40 -2.45
N VAL A 99 -0.72 13.13 -2.82
CA VAL A 99 -1.55 12.13 -2.14
C VAL A 99 -0.76 10.83 -2.04
N GLN A 100 -0.86 10.12 -0.92
CA GLN A 100 -0.17 8.84 -0.72
C GLN A 100 -0.98 7.94 0.20
N PHE A 101 -1.07 6.64 -0.14
CA PHE A 101 -1.55 5.64 0.80
C PHE A 101 -0.51 5.35 1.87
N HIS A 102 -0.96 5.12 3.09
CA HIS A 102 -0.13 4.49 4.11
C HIS A 102 0.08 3.00 3.78
N ASP A 103 1.22 2.44 4.19
CA ASP A 103 1.61 1.06 3.87
C ASP A 103 0.84 0.00 4.67
N GLU A 104 0.44 0.32 5.90
CA GLU A 104 -0.26 -0.58 6.83
C GLU A 104 -1.69 -0.15 7.19
N TYR A 105 -1.86 1.05 7.75
CA TYR A 105 -3.16 1.61 8.14
C TYR A 105 -4.02 2.01 6.93
N PRO A 106 -5.36 2.04 7.08
CA PRO A 106 -6.28 2.44 6.01
C PRO A 106 -6.29 3.97 5.80
N TRP A 107 -5.11 4.57 5.69
CA TRP A 107 -4.92 6.01 5.66
C TRP A 107 -4.43 6.51 4.31
N ILE A 108 -4.79 7.75 4.02
CA ILE A 108 -4.24 8.55 2.93
C ILE A 108 -3.69 9.84 3.57
N VAL A 109 -2.49 10.26 3.20
CA VAL A 109 -2.00 11.62 3.47
C VAL A 109 -2.15 12.46 2.22
N SER A 110 -2.50 13.73 2.39
CA SER A 110 -2.51 14.73 1.34
C SER A 110 -1.92 16.06 1.80
N ALA A 111 -1.27 16.78 0.89
CA ALA A 111 -0.75 18.12 1.12
C ALA A 111 -1.31 19.09 0.08
N SER A 112 -1.60 20.33 0.48
CA SER A 112 -2.28 21.30 -0.37
C SER A 112 -1.69 22.71 -0.27
N ASP A 113 -1.99 23.51 -1.29
CA ASP A 113 -1.78 24.96 -1.30
C ASP A 113 -2.60 25.67 -0.21
N ASP A 114 -3.61 25.01 0.38
CA ASP A 114 -4.36 25.53 1.54
C ASP A 114 -3.56 25.55 2.85
N GLN A 115 -2.25 25.28 2.76
CA GLN A 115 -1.28 25.30 3.87
C GLN A 115 -1.47 24.17 4.87
N THR A 116 -2.36 23.20 4.58
CA THR A 116 -2.63 22.06 5.45
C THR A 116 -2.12 20.75 4.87
N ILE A 117 -1.84 19.83 5.78
CA ILE A 117 -1.69 18.41 5.48
C ILE A 117 -2.88 17.70 6.11
N ARG A 118 -3.53 16.82 5.38
CA ARG A 118 -4.69 16.07 5.88
C ARG A 118 -4.41 14.59 5.87
N ILE A 119 -4.88 13.92 6.91
CA ILE A 119 -4.89 12.47 7.00
C ILE A 119 -6.35 12.02 6.94
N TRP A 120 -6.61 11.09 6.04
CA TRP A 120 -7.94 10.56 5.76
C TRP A 120 -7.96 9.07 6.07
N ASN A 121 -9.05 8.57 6.62
CA ASN A 121 -9.32 7.14 6.61
C ASN A 121 -10.20 6.81 5.40
N TRP A 122 -9.68 6.00 4.49
CA TRP A 122 -10.37 5.70 3.22
C TRP A 122 -11.50 4.67 3.38
N GLN A 123 -11.52 3.90 4.46
CA GLN A 123 -12.61 2.97 4.76
C GLN A 123 -13.83 3.71 5.32
N SER A 124 -13.62 4.57 6.31
CA SER A 124 -14.68 5.42 6.87
C SER A 124 -15.00 6.64 6.00
N ARG A 125 -14.13 6.96 5.04
CA ARG A 125 -14.24 8.12 4.13
C ARG A 125 -14.25 9.47 4.86
N THR A 126 -13.53 9.55 5.97
CA THR A 126 -13.48 10.74 6.82
C THR A 126 -12.07 11.32 6.90
N CYS A 127 -11.99 12.64 7.04
CA CYS A 127 -10.76 13.30 7.46
C CYS A 127 -10.58 13.08 8.97
N ILE A 128 -9.48 12.44 9.37
CA ILE A 128 -9.21 12.08 10.76
C ILE A 128 -8.21 13.02 11.44
N SER A 129 -7.46 13.79 10.65
CA SER A 129 -6.55 14.81 11.16
C SER A 129 -6.28 15.89 10.12
N VAL A 130 -6.16 17.14 10.59
CA VAL A 130 -5.72 18.30 9.81
C VAL A 130 -4.49 18.87 10.53
N LEU A 131 -3.32 18.67 9.94
CA LEU A 131 -2.07 19.21 10.46
C LEU A 131 -1.91 20.63 9.93
N THR A 132 -1.90 21.58 10.85
CA THR A 132 -1.79 23.01 10.56
C THR A 132 -0.46 23.54 11.10
N GLY A 133 0.00 24.65 10.51
CA GLY A 133 1.13 25.41 11.02
C GLY A 133 2.15 25.81 9.98
N HIS A 134 2.16 25.20 8.79
CA HIS A 134 2.86 25.78 7.64
C HIS A 134 2.23 27.12 7.29
N ASN A 135 3.05 28.08 6.85
CA ASN A 135 2.61 29.46 6.54
C ASN A 135 2.61 29.76 5.04
N HIS A 136 2.70 28.71 4.22
CA HIS A 136 2.59 28.76 2.77
C HIS A 136 2.26 27.35 2.24
N TYR A 137 1.98 27.26 0.95
CA TYR A 137 1.70 26.06 0.18
C TYR A 137 2.56 24.86 0.58
N VAL A 138 1.91 23.76 0.96
CA VAL A 138 2.60 22.52 1.29
C VAL A 138 2.80 21.72 0.01
N MET A 139 4.05 21.69 -0.45
CA MET A 139 4.42 21.15 -1.75
C MET A 139 4.53 19.63 -1.77
N CYS A 140 4.83 19.03 -0.62
CA CYS A 140 4.77 17.58 -0.46
C CYS A 140 4.53 17.18 1.00
N ALA A 141 3.94 15.99 1.17
CA ALA A 141 3.96 15.25 2.43
C ALA A 141 4.10 13.75 2.15
N SER A 142 4.76 13.04 3.06
CA SER A 142 4.95 11.58 2.99
C SER A 142 4.83 10.96 4.37
N PHE A 143 4.26 9.77 4.43
CA PHE A 143 4.41 8.92 5.62
C PHE A 143 5.85 8.45 5.75
N HIS A 144 6.30 8.31 7.00
CA HIS A 144 7.50 7.55 7.29
C HIS A 144 7.20 6.03 7.14
N PRO A 145 8.14 5.23 6.60
CA PRO A 145 7.86 3.83 6.26
C PRO A 145 7.72 2.85 7.43
N LYS A 146 7.98 3.29 8.68
CA LYS A 146 8.00 2.41 9.87
C LYS A 146 7.41 3.07 11.12
N GLU A 147 7.93 4.24 11.46
CA GLU A 147 7.44 5.07 12.58
C GLU A 147 6.16 5.84 12.23
N ASP A 148 5.38 6.18 13.26
CA ASP A 148 4.15 6.97 13.17
C ASP A 148 4.46 8.46 12.95
N LEU A 149 5.12 8.76 11.84
CA LEU A 149 5.54 10.12 11.46
C LEU A 149 5.03 10.49 10.06
N VAL A 150 4.77 11.78 9.87
CA VAL A 150 4.64 12.41 8.55
C VAL A 150 5.76 13.42 8.40
N VAL A 151 6.35 13.51 7.21
CA VAL A 151 7.25 14.61 6.84
C VAL A 151 6.57 15.48 5.78
N SER A 152 6.78 16.80 5.84
CA SER A 152 6.28 17.73 4.83
C SER A 152 7.29 18.82 4.50
N ALA A 153 7.19 19.38 3.29
CA ALA A 153 7.94 20.54 2.86
C ALA A 153 7.00 21.60 2.27
N SER A 154 7.28 22.86 2.56
CA SER A 154 6.45 24.00 2.15
C SER A 154 7.28 25.12 1.53
N LEU A 155 6.61 25.96 0.74
CA LEU A 155 7.17 27.22 0.25
C LEU A 155 7.42 28.25 1.36
N ASP A 156 7.01 27.98 2.60
CA ASP A 156 7.40 28.75 3.78
C ASP A 156 8.87 28.53 4.20
N GLN A 157 9.63 27.82 3.37
CA GLN A 157 11.05 27.52 3.54
C GLN A 157 11.33 26.57 4.71
N THR A 158 10.32 25.83 5.17
CA THR A 158 10.48 24.84 6.25
C THR A 158 10.17 23.41 5.80
N VAL A 159 10.88 22.47 6.44
CA VAL A 159 10.53 21.06 6.48
C VAL A 159 10.03 20.75 7.89
N ARG A 160 8.95 19.99 8.00
CA ARG A 160 8.37 19.61 9.30
C ARG A 160 8.22 18.11 9.41
N VAL A 161 8.42 17.61 10.62
CA VAL A 161 8.15 16.23 11.02
C VAL A 161 7.02 16.27 12.03
N TRP A 162 5.98 15.48 11.80
CA TRP A 162 4.74 15.47 12.58
C TRP A 162 4.58 14.11 13.23
N ASP A 163 4.43 14.10 14.55
CA ASP A 163 4.06 12.89 15.30
C ASP A 163 2.55 12.63 15.12
N ILE A 164 2.22 11.45 14.58
CA ILE A 164 0.85 11.00 14.36
C ILE A 164 0.49 9.77 15.22
N GLY A 165 1.33 9.38 16.18
CA GLY A 165 1.12 8.22 17.05
C GLY A 165 -0.15 8.32 17.90
N ALA A 166 -0.60 9.54 18.22
CA ALA A 166 -1.88 9.76 18.90
C ALA A 166 -3.09 9.34 18.04
N LEU A 167 -3.00 9.41 16.71
CA LEU A 167 -4.06 8.98 15.80
C LEU A 167 -4.19 7.46 15.81
N ARG A 168 -3.05 6.73 15.79
CA ARG A 168 -3.03 5.27 15.88
C ARG A 168 -3.74 4.79 17.15
N LYS A 169 -3.39 5.36 18.31
CA LYS A 169 -3.99 5.00 19.61
C LYS A 169 -5.50 5.22 19.70
N LYS A 170 -6.06 6.19 18.96
CA LYS A 170 -7.50 6.44 18.90
C LYS A 170 -8.25 5.50 17.95
N THR A 171 -7.55 4.94 16.97
CA THR A 171 -8.16 4.12 15.91
C THR A 171 -8.09 2.62 16.22
N VAL A 172 -7.12 2.21 17.03
CA VAL A 172 -6.99 0.83 17.52
C VAL A 172 -7.70 0.73 18.86
N SER A 173 -8.82 0.02 18.91
CA SER A 173 -9.42 -0.36 20.19
C SER A 173 -8.50 -1.37 20.90
N PRO A 174 -8.42 -1.41 22.25
CA PRO A 174 -7.62 -2.42 22.96
C PRO A 174 -7.97 -3.87 22.59
N ALA A 175 -9.16 -4.10 22.01
CA ALA A 175 -9.62 -5.41 21.56
C ALA A 175 -8.90 -5.91 20.29
N ASP A 176 -8.48 -5.02 19.38
CA ASP A 176 -7.83 -5.41 18.12
C ASP A 176 -6.39 -5.90 18.35
N ASP A 177 -5.69 -5.32 19.34
CA ASP A 177 -4.36 -5.78 19.76
C ASP A 177 -4.43 -7.15 20.45
N MET A 178 -5.48 -7.42 21.25
CA MET A 178 -5.72 -8.74 21.85
C MET A 178 -6.02 -9.82 20.81
N LEU A 179 -6.78 -9.49 19.76
CA LEU A 179 -7.05 -10.40 18.65
C LEU A 179 -5.78 -10.73 17.86
N LYS A 180 -4.93 -9.74 17.56
CA LYS A 180 -3.63 -9.97 16.92
C LYS A 180 -2.71 -10.82 17.79
N LEU A 181 -2.66 -10.59 19.10
CA LEU A 181 -1.85 -11.39 20.01
C LEU A 181 -2.34 -12.85 20.05
N SER A 182 -3.66 -13.07 20.04
CA SER A 182 -4.23 -14.42 19.98
C SER A 182 -3.94 -15.13 18.66
N GLN A 183 -3.96 -14.40 17.54
CA GLN A 183 -3.65 -14.96 16.21
C GLN A 183 -2.17 -15.36 16.13
N MET A 184 -1.27 -14.49 16.60
CA MET A 184 0.17 -14.77 16.65
C MET A 184 0.50 -15.97 17.55
N ASN A 185 -0.17 -16.09 18.70
CA ASN A 185 -0.01 -17.25 19.58
C ASN A 185 -0.54 -18.54 18.94
N ALA A 186 -1.63 -18.48 18.19
CA ALA A 186 -2.18 -19.63 17.48
C ALA A 186 -1.25 -20.10 16.34
N ASP A 187 -0.67 -19.17 15.59
CA ASP A 187 0.28 -19.47 14.52
C ASP A 187 1.58 -20.09 15.09
N LEU A 188 2.11 -19.51 16.17
CA LEU A 188 3.30 -20.04 16.86
C LEU A 188 3.04 -21.44 17.46
N PHE A 189 1.87 -21.64 18.06
CA PHE A 189 1.48 -22.96 18.57
C PHE A 189 1.32 -23.97 17.42
N GLY A 190 0.78 -23.54 16.28
CA GLY A 190 0.71 -24.33 15.06
C GLY A 190 2.09 -24.76 14.54
N GLU A 191 3.05 -23.83 14.46
CA GLU A 191 4.43 -24.13 14.08
C GLU A 191 5.12 -25.08 15.06
N LEU A 192 4.93 -24.87 16.36
CA LEU A 192 5.52 -25.72 17.40
C LEU A 192 4.96 -27.14 17.34
N MET A 193 3.64 -27.28 17.17
CA MET A 193 2.98 -28.57 16.99
C MET A 193 3.42 -29.27 15.70
N TRP A 194 3.68 -28.51 14.63
CA TRP A 194 4.20 -29.05 13.38
C TRP A 194 5.63 -29.57 13.53
N LEU A 195 6.51 -28.81 14.20
CA LEU A 195 7.88 -29.21 14.51
C LEU A 195 7.93 -30.43 15.44
N LEU A 196 7.08 -30.48 16.47
CA LEU A 196 6.97 -31.63 17.38
C LEU A 196 6.50 -32.88 16.63
N ASN A 197 5.49 -32.76 15.76
CA ASN A 197 5.05 -33.86 14.91
C ASN A 197 6.14 -34.33 13.94
N MET A 198 6.92 -33.41 13.36
CA MET A 198 8.05 -33.75 12.50
C MET A 198 9.15 -34.48 13.28
N TYR A 199 9.48 -34.01 14.48
CA TYR A 199 10.46 -34.64 15.36
C TYR A 199 10.03 -36.05 15.78
N TRP A 200 8.76 -36.24 16.15
CA TRP A 200 8.24 -37.56 16.51
C TRP A 200 8.21 -38.53 15.32
N LYS A 201 7.86 -38.05 14.12
CA LYS A 201 7.96 -38.86 12.89
C LYS A 201 9.40 -39.30 12.60
N VAL A 202 10.37 -38.40 12.71
CA VAL A 202 11.80 -38.73 12.52
C VAL A 202 12.31 -39.70 13.59
N THR A 203 11.89 -39.51 14.85
CA THR A 203 12.30 -40.38 15.97
C THR A 203 11.72 -41.79 15.85
N ILE A 204 10.45 -41.95 15.44
CA ILE A 204 9.86 -43.28 15.16
C ILE A 204 10.64 -44.00 14.06
N VAL A 205 10.99 -43.29 12.97
CA VAL A 205 11.78 -43.88 11.87
C VAL A 205 13.18 -44.29 12.34
N ALA A 206 13.81 -43.52 13.24
CA ALA A 206 15.10 -43.86 13.81
C ALA A 206 15.06 -45.03 14.83
N SER A 207 13.99 -45.13 15.64
CA SER A 207 13.83 -46.21 16.61
C SER A 207 13.46 -47.55 15.97
N ILE A 208 12.84 -47.56 14.80
CA ILE A 208 12.58 -48.77 14.02
C ILE A 208 13.84 -49.22 13.25
N GLY A 209 14.84 -48.34 13.08
CA GLY A 209 16.07 -48.60 12.33
C GLY A 209 17.25 -49.23 13.09
N LEU A 210 17.09 -49.64 14.35
CA LEU A 210 18.19 -50.16 15.20
C LEU A 210 18.02 -51.61 15.66
N LEU A 211 17.50 -52.49 14.80
CA LEU A 211 17.66 -53.95 14.93
C LEU A 211 18.13 -54.55 13.59
N SER A 212 19.45 -54.79 13.52
CA SER A 212 20.18 -55.82 12.72
C SER A 212 19.83 -56.11 11.24
N THR A 213 20.83 -55.82 10.38
CA THR A 213 21.15 -56.18 8.95
C THR A 213 20.76 -57.58 8.41
N PRO A 214 20.85 -57.95 7.07
CA PRO A 214 21.50 -57.30 5.92
C PRO A 214 20.65 -57.38 4.57
N PRO A 215 21.18 -57.34 3.32
CA PRO A 215 20.63 -56.53 2.23
C PRO A 215 19.91 -57.33 1.13
N CYS A 216 18.62 -57.07 0.87
CA CYS A 216 17.96 -57.38 -0.41
C CYS A 216 16.50 -56.83 -0.39
N LEU A 217 15.99 -56.43 -1.56
CA LEU A 217 14.67 -55.81 -1.84
C LEU A 217 14.61 -54.32 -1.45
N LEU A 218 14.61 -53.30 -2.32
CA LEU A 218 13.89 -53.06 -3.59
C LEU A 218 12.38 -53.39 -3.54
N LEU A 219 11.58 -52.36 -3.85
CA LEU A 219 10.11 -52.25 -3.83
C LEU A 219 9.45 -52.07 -2.45
N TYR A 220 9.24 -50.82 -2.03
CA TYR A 220 7.98 -50.39 -1.38
C TYR A 220 7.92 -48.85 -1.22
N LEU A 221 8.09 -48.10 -2.33
CA LEU A 221 7.88 -46.64 -2.35
C LEU A 221 7.02 -46.18 -3.54
N GLU A 222 6.12 -47.05 -3.98
CA GLU A 222 4.94 -46.72 -4.78
C GLU A 222 3.75 -47.36 -4.08
N LEU A 223 2.97 -46.55 -3.34
CA LEU A 223 1.64 -46.78 -2.75
C LEU A 223 1.57 -46.12 -1.37
N MET A 224 1.57 -44.78 -1.28
CA MET A 224 0.98 -44.03 -0.15
C MET A 224 0.97 -42.49 -0.38
N THR A 225 0.66 -42.04 -1.60
CA THR A 225 0.02 -40.71 -1.81
C THR A 225 -1.29 -40.90 -2.55
N GLY A 226 -2.13 -41.76 -1.99
CA GLY A 226 -3.54 -41.89 -2.34
C GLY A 226 -4.41 -41.19 -1.32
N LYS A 227 -4.35 -39.85 -1.28
CA LYS A 227 -5.38 -38.86 -0.91
C LYS A 227 -4.71 -37.49 -0.70
#